data_AF-A0AAE0GRZ7-F1
#
_entry.id   AF-A0AAE0GRZ7-F1
#
_cell.length_a   1.000
_cell.length_b   1.000
_cell.length_c   1.000
_cell.angle_alpha   90.00
_cell.angle_beta   90.00
_cell.angle_gamma   90.00
#
_symmetry.space_group_name_H-M   'P 1'
#
loop_
_entity.id
_entity.type
_entity.pdbx_description
1 polymer ?
#
loop_
_entity_poly.entity_id
_entity_poly.type
_entity_poly.pdbx_seq_one_letter_code
_entity_poly.pdbx_strand_id
1 'polypeptide(L)'
;MMSLGNDVLVFLAATVFVVPVCKRFNLSPILGFLFSGVALDQLGAFRDELLLEQLSELGVLFLLFEMGLELSLDRLKALAKFAFVLGTLQVVITTGTFTAFELPVGNGLGSDFLEWAFHASPELVDIRSFDEAVVIGMALSLSSSAFVLQLLSEKGQMGSKFGAATLGILLLQDIAVVPMLVLLPLVSAPDTLAVDGGEIGGASLMVSLLPTLIKAIGAHCRLVPEAGSSLPPELREPYLHHQAHAQDHPSAP
;
A
#
# COMPACT_ATOMS: atom_id res chain seq x y z
N MET A 1 25.10 19.84 -22.02
CA MET A 1 25.76 20.24 -20.77
C MET A 1 25.07 21.43 -20.08
N MET A 2 24.73 22.52 -20.78
CA MET A 2 24.04 23.66 -20.13
C MET A 2 22.57 23.40 -19.74
N SER A 3 21.83 22.51 -20.43
CA SER A 3 20.47 22.12 -20.03
C SER A 3 20.46 21.29 -18.75
N LEU A 4 21.37 20.32 -18.65
CA LEU A 4 21.52 19.41 -17.50
C LEU A 4 21.73 20.16 -16.18
N GLY A 5 22.60 21.19 -16.18
CA GLY A 5 22.84 22.00 -14.99
C GLY A 5 21.63 22.86 -14.59
N ASN A 6 20.82 23.29 -15.55
CA ASN A 6 19.62 24.08 -15.29
C ASN A 6 18.54 23.25 -14.59
N ASP A 7 18.29 22.02 -15.05
CA ASP A 7 17.22 21.18 -14.51
C ASP A 7 17.55 20.71 -13.08
N VAL A 8 18.83 20.37 -12.83
CA VAL A 8 19.32 20.10 -11.46
C VAL A 8 19.24 21.35 -10.57
N LEU A 9 19.54 22.54 -11.11
CA LEU A 9 19.43 23.79 -10.35
C LEU A 9 17.97 24.09 -10.00
N VAL A 10 17.03 23.88 -10.93
CA VAL A 10 15.58 24.01 -10.68
C VAL A 10 15.14 23.03 -9.60
N PHE A 11 15.58 21.77 -9.65
CA PHE A 11 15.26 20.78 -8.62
C PHE A 11 15.78 21.18 -7.24
N LEU A 12 17.05 21.62 -7.16
CA LEU A 12 17.66 22.05 -5.91
C LEU A 12 16.99 23.32 -5.35
N ALA A 13 16.67 24.29 -6.22
CA ALA A 13 15.96 25.50 -5.85
C ALA A 13 14.55 25.18 -5.33
N ALA A 14 13.84 24.27 -6.00
CA ALA A 14 12.55 23.78 -5.54
C ALA A 14 12.68 23.14 -4.16
N THR A 15 13.69 22.30 -3.91
CA THR A 15 13.91 21.70 -2.58
C THR A 15 14.17 22.73 -1.48
N VAL A 16 15.03 23.72 -1.75
CA VAL A 16 15.34 24.78 -0.80
C VAL A 16 14.10 25.62 -0.48
N PHE A 17 13.16 25.78 -1.42
CA PHE A 17 11.95 26.57 -1.22
C PHE A 17 10.80 25.77 -0.60
N VAL A 18 10.55 24.56 -1.11
CA VAL A 18 9.42 23.71 -0.71
C VAL A 18 9.53 23.28 0.75
N VAL A 19 10.72 22.87 1.21
CA VAL A 19 10.87 22.35 2.57
C VAL A 19 10.53 23.39 3.66
N PRO A 20 11.06 24.63 3.64
CA PRO A 20 10.66 25.67 4.59
C PRO A 20 9.18 26.01 4.52
N VAL A 21 8.61 26.07 3.32
CA VAL A 21 7.19 26.39 3.12
C VAL A 21 6.31 25.30 3.72
N CYS A 22 6.56 24.03 3.40
CA CYS A 22 5.82 22.91 3.98
C CYS A 22 5.92 22.87 5.51
N LYS A 23 7.14 23.08 6.05
CA LYS A 23 7.34 23.15 7.51
C LYS A 23 6.59 24.31 8.15
N ARG A 24 6.50 25.47 7.50
CA ARG A 24 5.72 26.62 8.00
C ARG A 24 4.22 26.30 8.11
N PHE A 25 3.70 25.45 7.23
CA PHE A 25 2.30 25.03 7.23
C PHE A 25 2.03 23.70 7.93
N ASN A 26 3.03 23.09 8.60
CA ASN A 26 2.93 21.75 9.20
C ASN A 26 2.51 20.65 8.19
N LEU A 27 2.89 20.80 6.93
CA LEU A 27 2.66 19.81 5.87
C LEU A 27 3.89 18.90 5.73
N SER A 28 3.67 17.63 5.37
CA SER A 28 4.78 16.74 5.02
C SER A 28 5.47 17.24 3.75
N PRO A 29 6.82 17.38 3.75
CA PRO A 29 7.60 17.80 2.59
C PRO A 29 7.31 16.99 1.32
N ILE A 30 6.96 15.71 1.45
CA ILE A 30 6.67 14.83 0.30
C ILE A 30 5.53 15.38 -0.55
N LEU A 31 4.43 15.83 0.08
CA LEU A 31 3.31 16.44 -0.66
C LEU A 31 3.76 17.72 -1.36
N GLY A 32 4.64 18.49 -0.71
CA GLY A 32 5.23 19.68 -1.29
C GLY A 32 6.05 19.38 -2.54
N PHE A 33 6.86 18.31 -2.50
CA PHE A 33 7.65 17.87 -3.65
C PHE A 33 6.76 17.37 -4.79
N LEU A 34 5.72 16.60 -4.49
CA LEU A 34 4.75 16.12 -5.49
C LEU A 34 4.04 17.29 -6.19
N PHE A 35 3.51 18.24 -5.41
CA PHE A 35 2.83 19.43 -5.95
C PHE A 35 3.80 20.33 -6.73
N SER A 36 5.01 20.53 -6.21
CA SER A 36 6.04 21.29 -6.90
C SER A 36 6.45 20.64 -8.21
N GLY A 37 6.52 19.31 -8.28
CA GLY A 37 6.81 18.58 -9.51
C GLY A 37 5.76 18.86 -10.58
N VAL A 38 4.48 18.68 -10.25
CA VAL A 38 3.35 18.97 -11.15
C VAL A 38 3.33 20.43 -11.59
N ALA A 39 3.58 21.36 -10.68
CA ALA A 39 3.60 22.80 -10.99
C ALA A 39 4.78 23.17 -11.90
N LEU A 40 5.97 22.64 -11.64
CA LEU A 40 7.18 22.92 -12.44
C LEU A 40 7.10 22.30 -13.83
N ASP A 41 6.49 21.11 -13.94
CA ASP A 41 6.22 20.45 -15.22
C ASP A 41 5.27 21.30 -16.09
N GLN A 42 4.13 21.73 -15.55
CA GLN A 42 3.20 22.61 -16.28
C GLN A 42 3.80 23.96 -16.70
N LEU A 43 4.79 24.46 -15.95
CA LEU A 43 5.51 25.69 -16.29
C LEU A 43 6.60 25.47 -17.36
N GLY A 44 6.83 24.23 -17.80
CA GLY A 44 7.90 23.88 -18.73
C GLY A 44 9.29 24.18 -18.16
N ALA A 45 9.45 24.04 -16.83
CA ALA A 45 10.68 24.38 -16.14
C ALA A 45 11.82 23.39 -16.43
N PHE A 46 11.47 22.15 -16.77
CA PHE A 46 12.40 21.08 -17.15
C PHE A 46 12.58 21.03 -18.66
N ARG A 47 13.81 20.81 -19.11
CA ARG A 47 14.16 20.76 -20.55
C ARG A 47 14.55 19.36 -21.01
N ASP A 48 15.01 18.52 -20.09
CA ASP A 48 15.46 17.16 -20.36
C ASP A 48 14.59 16.15 -19.60
N GLU A 49 13.50 15.72 -20.25
CA GLU A 49 12.55 14.73 -19.70
C GLU A 49 13.21 13.37 -19.47
N LEU A 50 14.13 12.96 -20.34
CA LEU A 50 14.84 11.68 -20.25
C LEU A 50 15.71 11.62 -18.98
N LEU A 51 16.41 12.71 -18.65
CA LEU A 51 17.17 12.78 -17.42
C LEU A 51 16.25 12.72 -16.19
N LEU A 52 15.10 13.39 -16.25
CA LEU A 52 14.15 13.44 -15.14
C LEU A 52 13.55 12.06 -14.87
N GLU A 53 13.23 11.31 -15.93
CA GLU A 53 12.80 9.91 -15.86
C GLU A 53 13.87 9.03 -15.19
N GLN A 54 15.10 9.01 -15.73
CA GLN A 54 16.21 8.21 -15.19
C GLN A 54 16.54 8.57 -13.73
N LEU A 55 16.51 9.86 -13.37
CA LEU A 55 16.76 10.32 -12.02
C LEU A 55 15.64 9.88 -11.07
N SER A 56 14.38 9.90 -11.52
CA SER A 56 13.23 9.46 -10.72
C SER A 56 13.24 7.95 -10.48
N GLU A 57 13.57 7.15 -11.50
CA GLU A 57 13.71 5.70 -11.37
C GLU A 57 14.80 5.35 -10.35
N LEU A 58 15.96 6.01 -10.48
CA LEU A 58 17.07 5.81 -9.56
C LEU A 58 16.73 6.25 -8.13
N GLY A 59 16.04 7.39 -7.99
CA GLY A 59 15.58 7.90 -6.70
C GLY A 59 14.59 6.97 -5.99
N VAL A 60 13.59 6.46 -6.73
CA VAL A 60 12.63 5.48 -6.20
C VAL A 60 13.33 4.16 -5.86
N LEU A 61 14.26 3.69 -6.69
CA LEU A 61 15.04 2.48 -6.41
C LEU A 61 15.87 2.63 -5.13
N PHE A 62 16.55 3.76 -4.94
CA PHE A 62 17.30 4.02 -3.72
C PHE A 62 16.39 4.11 -2.50
N LEU A 63 15.22 4.74 -2.61
CA LEU A 63 14.26 4.84 -1.51
C LEU A 63 13.70 3.47 -1.12
N LEU A 64 13.28 2.65 -2.08
CA LEU A 64 12.80 1.29 -1.82
C LEU A 64 13.92 0.40 -1.25
N PHE A 65 15.15 0.58 -1.72
CA PHE A 65 16.32 -0.13 -1.19
C PHE A 65 16.64 0.26 0.26
N GLU A 66 16.66 1.56 0.57
CA GLU A 66 16.90 2.06 1.93
C GLU A 66 15.85 1.51 2.91
N MET A 67 14.58 1.55 2.53
CA MET A 67 13.51 0.97 3.34
C MET A 67 13.64 -0.56 3.49
N GLY A 68 14.15 -1.24 2.46
CA GLY A 68 14.49 -2.67 2.52
C GLY A 68 15.62 -2.99 3.49
N LEU A 69 16.65 -2.14 3.57
CA LEU A 69 17.78 -2.31 4.50
C LEU A 69 17.38 -2.14 5.97
N GLU A 70 16.33 -1.37 6.25
CA GLU A 70 15.80 -1.17 7.62
C GLU A 70 15.03 -2.41 8.14
N LEU A 71 14.76 -3.39 7.27
CA LEU A 71 14.01 -4.60 7.62
C LEU A 71 14.92 -5.80 7.86
N SER A 72 15.08 -6.16 9.14
CA SER A 72 15.67 -7.44 9.54
C SER A 72 14.66 -8.58 9.43
N LEU A 73 15.14 -9.82 9.27
CA LEU A 73 14.30 -11.02 9.25
C LEU A 73 13.48 -11.19 10.54
N ASP A 74 14.04 -10.78 11.68
CA ASP A 74 13.33 -10.85 12.97
C ASP A 74 12.20 -9.83 13.04
N ARG A 75 12.43 -8.62 12.51
CA ARG A 75 11.39 -7.60 12.37
C ARG A 75 10.31 -8.08 11.42
N LEU A 76 10.66 -8.70 10.29
CA LEU A 76 9.70 -9.29 9.36
C LEU A 76 8.81 -10.35 10.04
N LYS A 77 9.41 -11.26 10.83
CA LYS A 77 8.65 -12.27 11.59
C LYS A 77 7.72 -11.63 12.63
N ALA A 78 8.18 -10.61 13.34
CA ALA A 78 7.37 -9.88 14.32
C ALA A 78 6.16 -9.20 13.67
N LEU A 79 6.31 -8.75 12.43
CA LEU A 79 5.26 -8.07 11.67
C LEU A 79 4.34 -9.02 10.90
N ALA A 80 4.71 -10.30 10.74
CA ALA A 80 3.96 -11.28 9.97
C ALA A 80 2.49 -11.38 10.40
N LYS A 81 2.19 -11.32 11.70
CA LYS A 81 0.80 -11.35 12.19
C LYS A 81 0.00 -10.13 11.73
N PHE A 82 0.61 -8.94 11.74
CA PHE A 82 -0.04 -7.73 11.23
C PHE A 82 -0.19 -7.80 9.71
N ALA A 83 0.86 -8.20 8.99
CA ALA A 83 0.86 -8.35 7.55
C ALA A 83 -0.25 -9.32 7.09
N PHE A 84 -0.22 -10.56 7.55
CA PHE A 84 -1.14 -11.57 7.07
C PHE A 84 -2.57 -11.34 7.55
N VAL A 85 -2.81 -10.93 8.81
CA VAL A 85 -4.19 -10.74 9.30
C VAL A 85 -4.76 -9.40 8.90
N LEU A 86 -4.15 -8.31 9.40
CA LEU A 86 -4.69 -6.97 9.21
C LEU A 86 -4.52 -6.54 7.76
N GLY A 87 -3.38 -6.87 7.12
CA GLY A 87 -3.15 -6.54 5.72
C GLY A 87 -4.15 -7.22 4.79
N THR A 88 -4.36 -8.53 4.95
CA THR A 88 -5.33 -9.23 4.08
C THR A 88 -6.74 -8.75 4.33
N LEU A 89 -7.12 -8.54 5.59
CA LEU A 89 -8.44 -8.02 5.92
C LEU A 89 -8.63 -6.61 5.33
N GLN A 90 -7.62 -5.75 5.42
CA GLN A 90 -7.65 -4.42 4.82
C GLN A 90 -7.84 -4.53 3.31
N VAL A 91 -6.96 -5.25 2.60
CA VAL A 91 -7.00 -5.38 1.14
C VAL A 91 -8.34 -5.95 0.67
N VAL A 92 -8.86 -6.98 1.35
CA VAL A 92 -10.15 -7.59 1.02
C VAL A 92 -11.31 -6.61 1.19
N ILE A 93 -11.36 -5.91 2.32
CA ILE A 93 -12.43 -4.96 2.59
C ILE A 93 -12.38 -3.81 1.59
N THR A 94 -11.21 -3.21 1.37
CA THR A 94 -11.09 -2.07 0.46
C THR A 94 -11.35 -2.45 -0.99
N THR A 95 -10.83 -3.60 -1.43
CA THR A 95 -11.16 -4.16 -2.75
C THR A 95 -12.66 -4.33 -2.89
N GLY A 96 -13.30 -5.01 -1.93
CA GLY A 96 -14.75 -5.24 -1.96
C GLY A 96 -15.55 -3.93 -1.98
N THR A 97 -15.11 -2.90 -1.24
CA THR A 97 -15.79 -1.59 -1.25
C THR A 97 -15.62 -0.86 -2.58
N PHE A 98 -14.45 -0.90 -3.21
CA PHE A 98 -14.23 -0.25 -4.50
C PHE A 98 -14.97 -0.99 -5.63
N THR A 99 -14.91 -2.32 -5.64
CA THR A 99 -15.70 -3.13 -6.58
C THR A 99 -17.19 -2.91 -6.39
N ALA A 100 -17.68 -2.83 -5.14
CA ALA A 100 -19.10 -2.53 -4.87
C ALA A 100 -19.50 -1.12 -5.31
N PHE A 101 -18.58 -0.15 -5.23
CA PHE A 101 -18.79 1.21 -5.70
C PHE A 101 -18.92 1.29 -7.23
N GLU A 102 -18.22 0.42 -7.94
CA GLU A 102 -18.23 0.32 -9.41
C GLU A 102 -19.43 -0.49 -9.96
N LEU A 103 -20.11 -1.26 -9.11
CA LEU A 103 -21.31 -2.01 -9.50
C LEU A 103 -22.59 -1.17 -9.28
N PRO A 104 -23.63 -1.32 -10.12
CA PRO A 104 -23.76 -2.25 -11.26
C PRO A 104 -23.06 -1.78 -12.54
N VAL A 105 -22.47 -2.75 -13.26
CA VAL A 105 -21.80 -2.61 -14.56
C VAL A 105 -22.67 -1.77 -15.53
N GLY A 106 -22.18 -0.59 -15.92
CA GLY A 106 -22.84 0.34 -16.85
C GLY A 106 -23.69 1.48 -16.25
N ASN A 107 -24.08 1.42 -14.96
CA ASN A 107 -24.76 2.53 -14.24
C ASN A 107 -24.30 2.56 -12.77
N GLY A 108 -23.01 2.32 -12.53
CA GLY A 108 -22.46 2.26 -11.18
C GLY A 108 -22.40 3.66 -10.57
N LEU A 109 -22.55 3.76 -9.24
CA LEU A 109 -22.29 5.01 -8.52
C LEU A 109 -20.88 5.54 -8.82
N GLY A 110 -19.93 4.63 -9.08
CA GLY A 110 -18.58 4.95 -9.52
C GLY A 110 -18.51 5.55 -10.92
N SER A 111 -19.18 4.96 -11.92
CA SER A 111 -19.15 5.51 -13.28
C SER A 111 -19.77 6.91 -13.34
N ASP A 112 -20.89 7.11 -12.63
CA ASP A 112 -21.56 8.40 -12.53
C ASP A 112 -20.69 9.44 -11.78
N PHE A 113 -19.99 9.01 -10.72
CA PHE A 113 -19.05 9.86 -10.00
C PHE A 113 -17.84 10.24 -10.85
N LEU A 114 -17.28 9.30 -11.61
CA LEU A 114 -16.12 9.52 -12.49
C LEU A 114 -16.48 10.46 -13.65
N GLU A 115 -17.66 10.31 -14.25
CA GLU A 115 -18.17 11.24 -15.26
C GLU A 115 -18.39 12.64 -14.67
N TRP A 116 -19.01 12.74 -13.50
CA TRP A 116 -19.24 14.01 -12.81
C TRP A 116 -17.94 14.70 -12.36
N ALA A 117 -17.01 13.96 -11.74
CA ALA A 117 -15.82 14.53 -11.11
C ALA A 117 -14.73 14.84 -12.13
N PHE A 118 -14.54 13.99 -13.14
CA PHE A 118 -13.39 14.07 -14.05
C PHE A 118 -13.76 14.35 -15.51
N HIS A 119 -15.05 14.51 -15.87
CA HIS A 119 -15.51 14.64 -17.26
C HIS A 119 -14.89 13.55 -18.16
N ALA A 120 -14.75 12.35 -17.62
CA ALA A 120 -14.06 11.26 -18.28
C ALA A 120 -14.85 10.81 -19.52
N SER A 121 -14.14 10.54 -20.62
CA SER A 121 -14.75 9.99 -21.82
C SER A 121 -15.45 8.65 -21.51
N PRO A 122 -16.67 8.39 -22.02
CA PRO A 122 -17.43 7.17 -21.72
C PRO A 122 -16.70 5.87 -22.09
N GLU A 123 -15.68 5.91 -22.96
CA GLU A 123 -14.83 4.76 -23.28
C GLU A 123 -13.85 4.35 -22.17
N LEU A 124 -13.46 5.26 -21.26
CA LEU A 124 -12.50 4.97 -20.19
C LEU A 124 -13.16 4.41 -18.92
N VAL A 125 -14.48 4.51 -18.82
CA VAL A 125 -15.26 4.18 -17.62
C VAL A 125 -16.28 3.06 -17.88
N ASP A 126 -16.33 2.53 -19.11
CA ASP A 126 -17.17 1.39 -19.46
C ASP A 126 -16.53 0.11 -18.90
N ILE A 127 -16.73 -0.14 -17.61
CA ILE A 127 -16.43 -1.44 -16.99
C ILE A 127 -17.41 -2.43 -17.60
N ARG A 128 -16.92 -3.46 -18.29
CA ARG A 128 -17.74 -4.41 -19.07
C ARG A 128 -18.02 -5.71 -18.35
N SER A 129 -17.20 -6.04 -17.35
CA SER A 129 -17.31 -7.30 -16.62
C SER A 129 -17.13 -7.11 -15.10
N PHE A 130 -17.68 -8.05 -14.34
CA PHE A 130 -17.42 -8.13 -12.90
C PHE A 130 -15.92 -8.32 -12.62
N ASP A 131 -15.22 -9.02 -13.52
CA ASP A 131 -13.81 -9.33 -13.37
C ASP A 131 -12.94 -8.06 -13.48
N GLU A 132 -13.27 -7.14 -14.38
CA GLU A 132 -12.64 -5.82 -14.49
C GLU A 132 -12.88 -4.97 -13.22
N ALA A 133 -14.10 -4.95 -12.68
CA ALA A 133 -14.42 -4.21 -11.44
C ALA A 133 -13.64 -4.75 -10.21
N VAL A 134 -13.42 -6.06 -10.15
CA VAL A 134 -12.59 -6.66 -9.09
C VAL A 134 -11.14 -6.25 -9.25
N VAL A 135 -10.62 -6.28 -10.46
CA VAL A 135 -9.26 -5.87 -10.79
C VAL A 135 -9.00 -4.40 -10.45
N ILE A 136 -9.90 -3.50 -10.87
CA ILE A 136 -9.80 -2.07 -10.58
C ILE A 136 -9.93 -1.83 -9.07
N GLY A 137 -10.91 -2.47 -8.41
CA GLY A 137 -11.07 -2.40 -6.96
C GLY A 137 -9.84 -2.85 -6.18
N MET A 138 -9.14 -3.90 -6.65
CA MET A 138 -7.87 -4.32 -6.07
C MET A 138 -6.76 -3.29 -6.31
N ALA A 139 -6.70 -2.68 -7.50
CA ALA A 139 -5.67 -1.69 -7.81
C ALA A 139 -5.83 -0.45 -6.92
N LEU A 140 -7.06 -0.01 -6.72
CA LEU A 140 -7.42 1.11 -5.84
C LEU A 140 -7.25 0.78 -4.35
N SER A 141 -7.23 -0.50 -3.98
CA SER A 141 -7.05 -0.97 -2.62
C SER A 141 -5.59 -0.87 -2.11
N LEU A 142 -4.62 -0.69 -2.99
CA LEU A 142 -3.19 -0.67 -2.65
C LEU A 142 -2.75 0.71 -2.14
N SER A 143 -1.78 0.74 -1.22
CA SER A 143 -1.23 1.98 -0.66
C SER A 143 0.16 2.28 -1.19
N SER A 144 0.53 3.57 -1.27
CA SER A 144 1.90 3.97 -1.61
C SER A 144 2.84 3.77 -0.42
N SER A 145 3.70 2.75 -0.48
CA SER A 145 4.64 2.41 0.61
C SER A 145 5.64 3.53 0.89
N ALA A 146 6.23 4.11 -0.17
CA ALA A 146 7.16 5.24 -0.09
C ALA A 146 6.58 6.42 0.69
N PHE A 147 5.35 6.81 0.37
CA PHE A 147 4.70 7.95 1.01
C PHE A 147 4.35 7.67 2.48
N VAL A 148 3.75 6.51 2.76
CA VAL A 148 3.26 6.19 4.11
C VAL A 148 4.41 5.96 5.08
N LEU A 149 5.47 5.26 4.67
CA LEU A 149 6.64 5.01 5.52
C LEU A 149 7.42 6.28 5.81
N GLN A 150 7.62 7.13 4.80
CA GLN A 150 8.27 8.42 5.01
C GLN A 150 7.43 9.32 5.95
N LEU A 151 6.10 9.32 5.82
CA LEU A 151 5.21 10.05 6.74
C LEU A 151 5.29 9.51 8.17
N LEU A 152 5.37 8.19 8.36
CA LEU A 152 5.55 7.58 9.69
C LEU A 152 6.91 7.93 10.29
N SER A 153 7.96 7.99 9.47
CA SER A 153 9.31 8.41 9.87
C SER A 153 9.32 9.88 10.30
N GLU A 154 8.72 10.77 9.52
CA GLU A 154 8.58 12.20 9.84
C GLU A 154 7.81 12.45 11.14
N LYS A 155 6.80 11.63 11.42
CA LYS A 155 6.03 11.67 12.67
C LYS A 155 6.71 10.95 13.84
N GLY A 156 7.84 10.29 13.63
CA GLY A 156 8.53 9.49 14.65
C GLY A 156 7.71 8.27 15.12
N GLN A 157 6.78 7.76 14.30
CA GLN A 157 5.83 6.71 14.66
C GLN A 157 6.27 5.30 14.23
N MET A 158 7.43 5.14 13.59
CA MET A 158 7.95 3.86 13.09
C MET A 158 8.11 2.77 14.17
N GLY A 159 8.43 3.15 15.42
CA GLY A 159 8.55 2.23 16.55
C GLY A 159 7.25 1.96 17.31
N SER A 160 6.15 2.61 16.94
CA SER A 160 4.86 2.45 17.62
C SER A 160 4.13 1.18 17.17
N LYS A 161 3.16 0.71 17.96
CA LYS A 161 2.27 -0.40 17.55
C LYS A 161 1.52 -0.09 16.25
N PHE A 162 1.13 1.18 16.06
CA PHE A 162 0.50 1.67 14.84
C PHE A 162 1.46 1.58 13.65
N GLY A 163 2.68 2.11 13.78
CA GLY A 163 3.70 2.05 12.73
C GLY A 163 4.09 0.61 12.36
N ALA A 164 4.22 -0.28 13.35
CA ALA A 164 4.43 -1.71 13.13
C ALA A 164 3.28 -2.35 12.34
N ALA A 165 2.02 -2.06 12.72
CA ALA A 165 0.85 -2.56 12.00
C ALA A 165 0.80 -2.04 10.56
N THR A 166 1.04 -0.75 10.35
CA THR A 166 1.09 -0.12 9.02
C THR A 166 2.19 -0.73 8.16
N LEU A 167 3.40 -0.90 8.70
CA LEU A 167 4.50 -1.52 7.96
C LEU A 167 4.18 -2.97 7.58
N GLY A 168 3.55 -3.73 8.48
CA GLY A 168 3.08 -5.09 8.17
C GLY A 168 2.10 -5.10 6.99
N ILE A 169 1.11 -4.20 6.98
CA ILE A 169 0.14 -4.09 5.89
C ILE A 169 0.85 -3.76 4.56
N LEU A 170 1.75 -2.77 4.55
CA LEU A 170 2.48 -2.37 3.36
C LEU A 170 3.35 -3.49 2.80
N LEU A 171 4.02 -4.26 3.66
CA LEU A 171 4.81 -5.42 3.23
C LEU A 171 3.96 -6.51 2.57
N LEU A 172 2.75 -6.75 3.08
CA LEU A 172 1.83 -7.67 2.42
C LEU A 172 1.47 -7.14 1.02
N GLN A 173 1.14 -5.85 0.92
CA GLN A 173 0.76 -5.23 -0.35
C GLN A 173 1.89 -5.32 -1.38
N ASP A 174 3.11 -4.95 -1.03
CA ASP A 174 4.27 -5.01 -1.94
C ASP A 174 4.51 -6.44 -2.48
N ILE A 175 4.35 -7.47 -1.63
CA ILE A 175 4.46 -8.87 -2.04
C ILE A 175 3.26 -9.32 -2.89
N ALA A 176 2.05 -8.85 -2.57
CA ALA A 176 0.81 -9.23 -3.24
C ALA A 176 0.63 -8.57 -4.63
N VAL A 177 1.30 -7.44 -4.88
CA VAL A 177 1.25 -6.73 -6.17
C VAL A 177 1.71 -7.60 -7.33
N VAL A 178 2.82 -8.34 -7.19
CA VAL A 178 3.35 -9.15 -8.30
C VAL A 178 2.38 -10.26 -8.74
N PRO A 179 1.86 -11.13 -7.85
CA PRO A 179 0.82 -12.09 -8.21
C PRO A 179 -0.42 -11.42 -8.81
N MET A 180 -0.81 -10.26 -8.29
CA MET A 180 -1.97 -9.53 -8.80
C MET A 180 -1.76 -9.04 -10.24
N LEU A 181 -0.58 -8.47 -10.56
CA LEU A 181 -0.25 -8.01 -11.91
C LEU A 181 -0.18 -9.17 -12.92
N VAL A 182 0.28 -10.35 -12.50
CA VAL A 182 0.30 -11.55 -13.34
C VAL A 182 -1.11 -12.02 -13.71
N LEU A 183 -2.11 -11.74 -12.87
CA LEU A 183 -3.50 -12.16 -13.08
C LEU A 183 -4.29 -11.20 -13.98
N LEU A 184 -3.83 -9.96 -14.15
CA LEU A 184 -4.46 -8.97 -15.05
C LEU A 184 -4.71 -9.49 -16.48
N PRO A 185 -3.70 -10.04 -17.20
CA PRO A 185 -3.93 -10.53 -18.55
C PRO A 185 -4.85 -11.75 -18.60
N LEU A 186 -4.95 -12.54 -17.51
CA LEU A 186 -5.87 -13.68 -17.43
C LEU A 186 -7.32 -13.24 -17.26
N VAL A 187 -7.54 -12.07 -16.66
CA VAL A 187 -8.86 -11.45 -16.51
C VAL A 187 -9.30 -10.76 -17.80
N SER A 188 -8.38 -10.10 -18.52
CA SER A 188 -8.68 -9.44 -19.78
C SER A 188 -8.72 -10.38 -21.00
N ALA A 189 -8.32 -11.65 -20.83
CA ALA A 189 -8.31 -12.62 -21.92
C ALA A 189 -9.75 -13.02 -22.26
N PRO A 190 -10.24 -12.76 -23.49
CA PRO A 190 -11.52 -13.28 -23.95
C PRO A 190 -11.37 -14.81 -24.10
N ASP A 191 -12.13 -15.57 -23.32
CA ASP A 191 -12.51 -16.97 -23.56
C ASP A 191 -11.42 -17.93 -24.09
N THR A 192 -10.31 -18.19 -23.37
CA THR A 192 -9.31 -19.17 -23.88
C THR A 192 -8.70 -20.18 -22.92
N LEU A 193 -9.17 -20.32 -21.67
CA LEU A 193 -8.76 -21.47 -20.84
C LEU A 193 -9.97 -22.36 -20.50
N ALA A 194 -10.40 -23.17 -21.47
CA ALA A 194 -11.28 -24.30 -21.24
C ALA A 194 -10.51 -25.37 -20.42
N VAL A 195 -10.61 -25.27 -19.09
CA VAL A 195 -10.36 -26.39 -18.19
C VAL A 195 -11.68 -27.15 -18.05
N ASP A 196 -11.63 -28.45 -18.33
CA ASP A 196 -12.77 -29.38 -18.30
C ASP A 196 -13.58 -29.25 -16.99
N GLY A 197 -14.79 -28.67 -17.07
CA GLY A 197 -15.74 -28.55 -15.97
C GLY A 197 -15.90 -27.17 -15.32
N GLY A 198 -16.39 -26.18 -16.09
CA GLY A 198 -16.93 -24.92 -15.58
C GLY A 198 -16.14 -23.68 -16.00
N GLU A 199 -16.81 -22.69 -16.58
CA GLU A 199 -16.24 -21.38 -16.90
C GLU A 199 -15.90 -20.64 -15.60
N ILE A 200 -14.65 -20.77 -15.13
CA ILE A 200 -14.15 -19.95 -14.04
C ILE A 200 -13.35 -18.81 -14.68
N GLY A 201 -14.00 -17.65 -14.87
CA GLY A 201 -13.32 -16.41 -15.27
C GLY A 201 -12.15 -16.10 -14.34
N GLY A 202 -11.12 -15.43 -14.87
CA GLY A 202 -9.89 -15.15 -14.13
C GLY A 202 -10.12 -14.45 -12.78
N ALA A 203 -11.14 -13.59 -12.66
CA ALA A 203 -11.46 -12.98 -11.36
C ALA A 203 -12.29 -13.89 -10.44
N SER A 204 -13.03 -14.86 -10.97
CA SER A 204 -13.68 -15.90 -10.16
C SER A 204 -12.65 -16.81 -9.46
N LEU A 205 -11.49 -17.05 -10.09
CA LEU A 205 -10.33 -17.67 -9.43
C LEU A 205 -9.76 -16.78 -8.31
N MET A 206 -9.64 -15.47 -8.52
CA MET A 206 -9.14 -14.55 -7.48
C MET A 206 -10.09 -14.45 -6.28
N VAL A 207 -11.40 -14.31 -6.53
CA VAL A 207 -12.42 -14.25 -5.49
C VAL A 207 -12.55 -15.60 -4.75
N SER A 208 -12.34 -16.74 -5.42
CA SER A 208 -12.36 -18.07 -4.78
C SER A 208 -11.07 -18.41 -4.01
N LEU A 209 -9.93 -17.83 -4.40
CA LEU A 209 -8.70 -17.89 -3.62
C LEU A 209 -8.76 -17.02 -2.37
N LEU A 210 -9.57 -15.97 -2.35
CA LEU A 210 -9.78 -15.08 -1.21
C LEU A 210 -10.15 -15.81 0.10
N PRO A 211 -11.22 -16.64 0.15
CA PRO A 211 -11.55 -17.40 1.36
C PRO A 211 -10.49 -18.46 1.71
N THR A 212 -9.76 -18.97 0.72
CA THR A 212 -8.64 -19.90 0.94
C THR A 212 -7.46 -19.20 1.60
N LEU A 213 -7.14 -17.99 1.15
CA LEU A 213 -6.11 -17.12 1.73
C LEU A 213 -6.51 -16.72 3.16
N ILE A 214 -7.75 -16.28 3.37
CA ILE A 214 -8.29 -15.93 4.69
C ILE A 214 -8.25 -17.14 5.65
N LYS A 215 -8.61 -18.34 5.18
CA LYS A 215 -8.53 -19.58 6.00
C LYS A 215 -7.08 -19.99 6.27
N ALA A 216 -6.19 -19.90 5.29
CA ALA A 216 -4.77 -20.20 5.45
C ALA A 216 -4.11 -19.25 6.45
N ILE A 217 -4.45 -17.97 6.40
CA ILE A 217 -4.01 -16.94 7.34
C ILE A 217 -4.60 -17.18 8.74
N GLY A 218 -5.90 -17.48 8.82
CA GLY A 218 -6.56 -17.83 10.08
C GLY A 218 -5.97 -19.06 10.75
N ALA A 219 -5.56 -20.06 9.95
CA ALA A 219 -4.85 -21.24 10.43
C ALA A 219 -3.43 -20.89 10.91
N HIS A 220 -2.68 -20.07 10.15
CA HIS A 220 -1.34 -19.64 10.54
C HIS A 220 -1.33 -18.79 11.82
N CYS A 221 -2.36 -17.97 12.03
CA CYS A 221 -2.50 -17.14 13.24
C CYS A 221 -2.88 -17.93 14.50
N ARG A 222 -3.44 -19.14 14.35
CA ARG A 222 -3.61 -20.08 15.46
C ARG A 222 -2.31 -20.79 15.84
N LEU A 223 -1.31 -20.78 14.96
CA LEU A 223 -0.03 -21.46 15.15
C LEU A 223 1.09 -20.55 15.68
N VAL A 224 0.91 -19.22 15.66
CA VAL A 224 1.85 -18.29 16.31
C VAL A 224 1.48 -18.22 17.80
N PRO A 225 2.28 -18.85 18.69
CA PRO A 225 1.99 -18.83 20.13
C PRO A 225 2.12 -17.40 20.65
N GLU A 226 1.26 -17.02 21.58
CA GLU A 226 1.47 -15.77 22.33
C GLU A 226 2.86 -15.82 22.98
N ALA A 227 3.63 -14.74 22.82
CA ALA A 227 5.02 -14.63 23.26
C ALA A 227 5.27 -14.95 24.76
N GLY A 228 4.22 -15.13 25.57
CA GLY A 228 4.32 -15.57 26.96
C GLY A 228 4.61 -17.06 27.16
N SER A 229 4.29 -17.94 26.20
CA SER A 229 4.48 -19.40 26.37
C SER A 229 5.88 -19.89 26.00
N SER A 230 6.64 -19.11 25.24
CA SER A 230 7.97 -19.42 24.72
C SER A 230 9.12 -18.74 25.49
N LEU A 231 8.83 -18.07 26.61
CA LEU A 231 9.86 -17.54 27.49
C LEU A 231 10.66 -18.68 28.15
N PRO A 232 12.00 -18.66 28.10
CA PRO A 232 12.83 -19.59 28.86
C PRO A 232 12.49 -19.49 30.36
N PRO A 233 12.59 -20.60 31.13
CA PRO A 233 12.07 -20.69 32.49
C PRO A 233 12.60 -19.58 33.43
N GLU A 234 13.80 -19.08 33.17
CA GLU A 234 14.45 -18.00 33.95
C GLU A 234 13.75 -16.63 33.83
N LEU A 235 13.01 -16.38 32.75
CA LEU A 235 12.34 -15.09 32.51
C LEU A 235 10.83 -15.13 32.83
N ARG A 236 10.28 -16.31 33.15
CA ARG A 236 8.83 -16.51 33.33
C ARG A 236 8.31 -15.91 34.65
N GLU A 237 9.03 -16.08 35.75
CA GLU A 237 8.61 -15.53 37.06
C GLU A 237 8.60 -13.99 37.12
N PRO A 238 9.64 -13.27 36.65
CA PRO A 238 9.62 -11.80 36.64
C PRO A 238 8.47 -11.23 35.81
N TYR A 239 8.12 -11.88 34.70
CA TYR A 239 7.05 -11.45 33.80
C TYR A 239 5.65 -11.60 34.43
N LEU A 240 5.40 -12.73 35.10
CA LEU A 240 4.15 -12.97 35.83
C LEU A 240 3.98 -11.99 37.00
N HIS A 241 5.05 -11.68 37.72
CA HIS A 241 5.03 -10.67 38.78
C HIS A 241 4.75 -9.27 38.23
N HIS A 242 5.31 -8.91 37.08
CA HIS A 242 5.07 -7.60 36.47
C HIS A 242 3.63 -7.43 35.96
N GLN A 243 3.02 -8.49 35.42
CA GLN A 243 1.61 -8.48 35.00
C GLN A 243 0.63 -8.44 36.18
N ALA A 244 0.94 -9.15 37.27
CA ALA A 244 0.12 -9.12 38.48
C ALA A 244 0.08 -7.70 39.10
N HIS A 245 1.22 -6.99 39.09
CA HIS A 245 1.27 -5.59 39.56
C HIS A 245 0.58 -4.59 38.62
N ALA A 246 0.52 -4.86 37.31
CA ALA A 246 -0.17 -4.01 36.35
C ALA A 246 -1.70 -4.12 36.42
N GLN A 247 -2.23 -5.24 36.93
CA GLN A 247 -3.68 -5.45 37.10
C GLN A 247 -4.22 -4.89 38.42
N ASP A 248 -3.35 -4.53 39.37
CA ASP A 248 -3.74 -4.06 40.71
C ASP A 248 -3.83 -2.53 40.83
N HIS A 249 -3.75 -1.80 39.72
CA HIS A 249 -4.18 -0.40 39.66
C HIS A 249 -5.62 -0.33 39.15
N PRO A 250 -6.62 -0.31 40.04
CA PRO A 250 -7.96 0.08 39.62
C PRO A 250 -7.85 1.52 39.11
N SER A 251 -8.33 1.73 37.89
CA SER A 251 -8.72 3.04 37.37
C SER A 251 -9.45 3.81 38.48
N ALA A 252 -8.74 4.76 39.09
CA ALA A 252 -9.32 5.65 40.09
C ALA A 252 -10.46 6.45 39.42
N PRO A 253 -11.58 6.65 40.13
CA PRO A 253 -12.82 7.20 39.58
C PRO A 253 -12.69 8.65 39.13
#